data_AF-A0A937JQ13-F1
#
_entry.id   AF-A0A937JQ13-F1
#
_cell.length_a   1.000
_cell.length_b   1.000
_cell.length_c   1.000
_cell.angle_alpha   90.00
_cell.angle_beta   90.00
_cell.angle_gamma   90.00
#
_symmetry.space_group_name_H-M   'P 1'
#
loop_
_entity.id
_entity.type
_entity.pdbx_description
1 polymer ?
#
loop_
_entity_poly.entity_id
_entity_poly.type
_entity_poly.pdbx_seq_one_letter_code
_entity_poly.pdbx_strand_id
1 'polypeptide(L)' 'MGLVQVIRPQLLWRLNSRLQRGWVKNPEGTEPTGKGYAMQRVTGALFLAVATWMLVQQI' A
#
# COMPACT_ATOMS: atom_id res chain seq x y z
N MET A 1 8.96 2.48 -1.43
CA MET A 1 7.71 2.00 -0.79
C MET A 1 6.49 2.86 -1.14
N GLY A 2 6.47 4.16 -0.83
CA GLY A 2 5.27 5.02 -1.03
C GLY A 2 4.74 5.12 -2.47
N LEU A 3 5.63 5.25 -3.46
CA LEU A 3 5.23 5.30 -4.88
C LEU A 3 4.60 3.99 -5.39
N VAL A 4 5.10 2.85 -4.89
CA VAL A 4 4.57 1.51 -5.23
C VAL A 4 3.18 1.31 -4.65
N GLN A 5 2.92 1.84 -3.45
CA GLN A 5 1.60 1.80 -2.80
C GLN A 5 0.53 2.52 -3.63
N VAL A 6 0.90 3.59 -4.34
CA VAL A 6 -0.02 4.35 -5.19
C VAL A 6 -0.20 3.69 -6.56
N ILE A 7 0.89 3.21 -7.19
CA ILE A 7 0.81 2.70 -8.57
C ILE A 7 0.35 1.24 -8.60
N ARG A 8 0.90 0.38 -7.72
CA ARG A 8 0.64 -1.08 -7.70
C ARG A 8 0.60 -1.64 -6.28
N PRO A 9 -0.41 -1.27 -5.46
CA PRO A 9 -0.54 -1.80 -4.09
C PRO A 9 -0.70 -3.33 -4.04
N GLN A 10 -1.22 -3.94 -5.10
CA GLN A 10 -1.32 -5.40 -5.25
C GLN A 10 0.04 -6.10 -5.17
N LEU A 11 1.11 -5.47 -5.66
CA LEU A 11 2.46 -6.06 -5.59
C LEU A 11 2.95 -6.14 -4.14
N LEU A 12 2.66 -5.12 -3.34
CA LEU A 12 3.01 -5.13 -1.91
C LEU A 12 2.27 -6.24 -1.18
N TRP A 13 0.98 -6.43 -1.48
CA TRP A 13 0.22 -7.53 -0.92
C TRP A 13 0.79 -8.90 -1.32
N ARG A 14 1.08 -9.12 -2.60
CA ARG A 14 1.65 -10.39 -3.08
C ARG A 14 3.00 -10.72 -2.47
N LEU A 15 3.84 -9.73 -2.24
CA LEU A 15 5.12 -9.93 -1.56
C LEU A 15 4.89 -10.28 -0.09
N ASN A 16 4.00 -9.55 0.59
CA ASN A 16 3.67 -9.80 1.98
C ASN A 16 3.01 -11.17 2.20
N SER A 17 2.04 -11.56 1.36
CA SER A 17 1.35 -12.84 1.46
C SER A 17 2.30 -14.02 1.26
N ARG A 18 3.30 -13.90 0.37
CA ARG A 18 4.36 -14.91 0.21
C ARG A 18 5.21 -15.07 1.48
N LEU A 19 5.56 -13.97 2.14
CA LEU A 19 6.28 -14.01 3.41
C LEU A 19 5.45 -14.58 4.56
N GLN A 20 4.11 -14.49 4.46
CA GLN A 20 3.18 -15.02 5.44
C GLN A 20 2.83 -16.50 5.24
N ARG A 21 3.05 -17.05 4.04
CA ARG A 21 2.88 -18.48 3.75
C ARG A 21 3.93 -19.28 4.51
N GLY A 22 3.53 -19.85 5.64
CA GLY A 22 4.39 -20.66 6.51
C GLY A 22 3.99 -20.58 7.99
N TRP A 23 3.39 -19.46 8.41
CA TRP A 23 2.97 -19.25 9.81
C TRP A 23 1.64 -18.52 9.96
N VAL A 24 1.09 -17.90 8.90
CA VAL A 24 -0.25 -17.31 8.93
C VAL A 24 -1.24 -18.31 8.34
N LYS A 25 -2.35 -18.55 9.06
CA LYS A 25 -3.46 -19.35 8.55
C LYS A 25 -4.21 -18.56 7.47
N ASN A 26 -4.28 -19.12 6.26
CA ASN A 26 -4.98 -18.56 5.10
C ASN A 26 -4.71 -17.06 4.82
N PRO A 27 -3.46 -16.69 4.47
CA PRO A 27 -3.11 -15.29 4.15
C PRO A 27 -3.81 -14.75 2.90
N GLU A 28 -4.35 -15.60 2.04
CA GLU A 28 -5.11 -15.17 0.85
C GLU A 28 -6.51 -14.65 1.23
N GLY A 29 -7.09 -15.13 2.35
CA GLY A 29 -8.43 -14.75 2.80
C GLY A 29 -8.55 -13.30 3.29
N THR A 30 -7.42 -12.60 3.45
CA THR A 30 -7.35 -11.20 3.87
C THR A 30 -6.92 -10.26 2.72
N GLU A 31 -6.88 -10.77 1.47
CA GLU A 31 -6.58 -9.92 0.33
C GLU A 31 -7.58 -8.76 0.22
N PRO A 32 -7.11 -7.51 0.13
CA PRO A 32 -7.98 -6.38 -0.10
C PRO A 32 -8.79 -6.56 -1.38
N THR A 33 -10.08 -6.27 -1.31
CA THR A 33 -10.93 -6.21 -2.51
C THR A 33 -10.46 -5.13 -3.47
N GLY A 34 -10.96 -5.12 -4.71
CA GLY A 34 -10.67 -4.05 -5.68
C GLY A 34 -10.96 -2.63 -5.13
N LYS A 35 -12.02 -2.48 -4.32
CA LYS A 35 -12.33 -1.23 -3.60
C LYS A 35 -11.30 -0.92 -2.51
N GLY A 36 -10.84 -1.94 -1.79
CA GLY A 36 -9.77 -1.80 -0.79
C GLY A 36 -8.46 -1.30 -1.41
N TYR A 37 -8.08 -1.84 -2.58
CA TYR A 37 -6.93 -1.34 -3.32
C TYR A 37 -7.12 0.08 -3.84
N ALA A 38 -8.30 0.45 -4.32
CA ALA A 38 -8.58 1.82 -4.72
C ALA A 38 -8.42 2.79 -3.55
N MET A 39 -8.95 2.45 -2.38
CA MET A 39 -8.81 3.24 -1.16
C MET A 39 -7.34 3.39 -0.75
N GLN A 40 -6.55 2.32 -0.81
CA GLN A 40 -5.11 2.40 -0.53
C GLN A 40 -4.36 3.35 -1.47
N ARG A 41 -4.71 3.39 -2.75
CA ARG A 41 -4.10 4.34 -3.71
C ARG A 41 -4.45 5.78 -3.36
N VAL A 42 -5.72 6.05 -3.03
CA VAL A 42 -6.19 7.38 -2.63
C VAL A 42 -5.47 7.85 -1.38
N THR A 43 -5.45 7.01 -0.34
CA THR A 43 -4.74 7.33 0.91
C THR A 43 -3.24 7.55 0.67
N GLY A 44 -2.61 6.69 -0.14
CA GLY A 44 -1.20 6.84 -0.50
C GLY A 44 -0.91 8.13 -1.26
N ALA A 45 -1.79 8.53 -2.18
CA ALA A 45 -1.66 9.78 -2.93
C ALA A 45 -1.79 11.01 -2.03
N LEU A 46 -2.78 11.01 -1.12
CA LEU A 46 -2.95 12.06 -0.13
C LEU A 46 -1.72 12.18 0.78
N PHE A 47 -1.22 11.05 1.27
CA PHE A 47 -0.01 11.02 2.09
C PHE A 47 1.20 11.60 1.34
N LEU A 48 1.43 11.19 0.08
CA LEU A 48 2.54 11.72 -0.72
C LEU A 48 2.39 13.23 -0.95
N ALA A 49 1.19 13.72 -1.26
CA ALA A 49 0.95 15.15 -1.45
C ALA A 49 1.30 15.96 -0.20
N VAL A 50 0.85 15.52 0.98
CA VAL A 50 1.15 16.17 2.25
C VAL A 50 2.65 16.08 2.58
N ALA A 51 3.26 14.92 2.41
CA ALA A 51 4.68 14.74 2.67
C ALA A 51 5.55 15.63 1.76
N THR A 52 5.23 15.70 0.47
CA THR A 52 5.90 16.59 -0.48
C THR A 52 5.69 18.05 -0.10
N TRP A 53 4.47 18.45 0.27
CA TRP A 53 4.19 19.81 0.75
C TRP A 53 5.03 20.17 1.97
N MET A 54 5.11 19.28 2.97
CA MET A 54 5.93 19.49 4.17
C MET A 54 7.41 19.66 3.83
N LEU A 55 7.94 18.83 2.92
CA LEU A 55 9.34 18.93 2.49
C LEU A 55 9.63 20.25 1.76
N VAL A 56 8.71 20.70 0.90
CA VAL A 56 8.86 21.99 0.19
C VAL A 56 8.83 23.18 1.15
N GLN A 57 8.00 23.13 2.18
CA GLN A 57 7.89 24.20 3.19
C GLN A 57 9.04 24.22 4.20
N GLN A 58 9.77 23.10 4.35
CA GLN A 58 10.93 23.00 5.24
C GLN A 58 12.27 23.33 4.56
N ILE A 59 12.25 23.64 3.25
CA ILE A 59 13.38 24.16 2.46
C ILE A 59 13.20 25.68 2.35
#